data_AF-A0A060ZIQ0-F1
#
_entry.id   AF-A0A060ZIQ0-F1
#
_cell.length_a   1.000
_cell.length_b   1.000
_cell.length_c   1.000
_cell.angle_alpha   90.00
_cell.angle_beta   90.00
_cell.angle_gamma   90.00
#
_symmetry.space_group_name_H-M   'P 1'
#
loop_
_entity.id
_entity.type
_entity.pdbx_description
1 polymer ?
#
loop_
_entity_poly.entity_id
_entity_poly.type
_entity_poly.pdbx_seq_one_letter_code
_entity_poly.pdbx_strand_id
1 'polypeptide(L)'
;MSVVQMVKIVGLGAVALTLSVEWLGWLFCRLWPRKISRGPLKEVFFFPTEVACTEHLFTPNSPFPCPCPLPHNINTSFTRLLVHILSASSSLDLCVFAFTNLDLSRAILALHTRGIPIRILTDMDYTLITGSQIGAIRRAGRLMAEAQS
;
A
#
# COMPACT_ATOMS: atom_id res chain seq x y z
N MET A 1 -49.74 -36.88 -20.81
CA MET A 1 -48.52 -36.13 -21.17
C MET A 1 -47.48 -37.14 -21.63
N SER A 2 -46.89 -36.97 -22.82
CA SER A 2 -45.98 -37.97 -23.40
C SER A 2 -44.67 -38.04 -22.61
N VAL A 3 -44.14 -39.26 -22.41
CA VAL A 3 -42.84 -39.51 -21.75
C VAL A 3 -41.72 -38.69 -22.40
N VAL A 4 -41.81 -38.47 -23.72
CA VAL A 4 -40.87 -37.66 -24.51
C VAL A 4 -40.91 -36.17 -24.10
N GLN A 5 -42.07 -35.63 -23.75
CA GLN A 5 -42.19 -34.26 -23.25
C GLN A 5 -41.58 -34.13 -21.85
N MET A 6 -41.76 -35.12 -20.99
CA MET A 6 -41.16 -35.10 -19.64
C MET A 6 -39.64 -35.09 -19.70
N VAL A 7 -39.03 -35.93 -20.55
CA VAL A 7 -37.57 -35.98 -20.72
C VAL A 7 -37.02 -34.65 -21.23
N LYS A 8 -37.72 -33.99 -22.17
CA LYS A 8 -37.32 -32.67 -22.69
C LYS A 8 -37.37 -31.58 -21.60
N ILE A 9 -38.42 -31.58 -20.77
CA ILE A 9 -38.57 -30.58 -19.69
C ILE A 9 -37.50 -30.77 -18.62
N VAL A 10 -37.22 -32.02 -18.23
CA VAL A 10 -36.16 -32.33 -17.26
C VAL A 10 -34.78 -31.96 -17.80
N GLY A 11 -34.50 -32.25 -19.07
CA GLY A 11 -33.24 -31.86 -19.72
C GLY A 11 -33.02 -30.35 -19.78
N LEU A 12 -34.05 -29.59 -20.17
CA LEU A 12 -34.02 -28.12 -20.16
C LEU A 12 -33.83 -27.55 -18.76
N GLY A 13 -34.50 -28.13 -17.76
CA GLY A 13 -34.36 -27.76 -16.36
C GLY A 13 -32.94 -27.95 -15.85
N ALA A 14 -32.31 -29.08 -16.18
CA ALA A 14 -30.93 -29.37 -15.77
C ALA A 14 -29.93 -28.36 -16.36
N VAL A 15 -30.05 -28.04 -17.64
CA VAL A 15 -29.18 -27.06 -18.33
C VAL A 15 -29.35 -25.65 -17.75
N ALA A 16 -30.59 -25.23 -17.47
CA ALA A 16 -30.84 -23.93 -16.84
C ALA A 16 -30.21 -23.84 -15.44
N LEU A 17 -30.24 -24.94 -14.69
CA LEU A 17 -29.69 -25.01 -13.34
C LEU A 17 -28.15 -24.93 -13.36
N THR A 18 -27.48 -25.64 -14.27
CA THR A 18 -26.01 -25.57 -14.40
C THR A 18 -25.56 -24.16 -14.81
N LEU A 19 -26.23 -23.55 -15.78
CA LEU A 19 -25.94 -22.18 -16.21
C LEU A 19 -26.15 -21.16 -15.09
N SER A 20 -27.20 -21.35 -14.27
CA SER A 20 -27.47 -20.46 -13.13
C SER A 20 -26.38 -20.56 -12.07
N VAL A 21 -25.89 -21.78 -11.76
CA VAL A 21 -24.81 -21.99 -10.78
C VAL A 21 -23.49 -21.37 -11.25
N GLU A 22 -23.14 -21.54 -12.53
CA GLU A 22 -21.94 -20.92 -13.10
C GLU A 22 -22.03 -19.39 -13.09
N TRP A 23 -23.19 -18.84 -13.44
CA TRP A 23 -23.43 -17.40 -13.44
C TRP A 23 -23.35 -16.80 -12.03
N LEU A 24 -23.97 -17.46 -11.04
CA LEU A 24 -23.85 -17.09 -9.63
C LEU A 24 -22.40 -17.17 -9.14
N GLY A 25 -21.66 -18.24 -9.49
CA GLY A 25 -20.25 -18.40 -9.12
C GLY A 25 -19.35 -17.31 -9.72
N TRP A 26 -19.59 -16.94 -10.99
CA TRP A 26 -18.91 -15.84 -11.65
C TRP A 26 -19.24 -14.50 -11.01
N LEU A 27 -20.52 -14.24 -10.72
CA LEU A 27 -20.98 -13.03 -10.05
C LEU A 27 -20.34 -12.91 -8.66
N PHE A 28 -20.28 -14.01 -7.90
CA PHE A 28 -19.64 -14.07 -6.60
C PHE A 28 -18.13 -13.83 -6.69
N CYS A 29 -17.44 -14.43 -7.66
CA CYS A 29 -16.01 -14.17 -7.88
C CYS A 29 -15.70 -12.74 -8.35
N ARG A 30 -16.67 -12.08 -8.98
CA ARG A 30 -16.54 -10.69 -9.44
C ARG A 30 -16.84 -9.68 -8.32
N LEU A 31 -17.82 -10.00 -7.47
CA LEU A 31 -18.27 -9.15 -6.37
C LEU A 31 -17.43 -9.34 -5.10
N TRP A 32 -16.95 -10.55 -4.85
CA TRP A 32 -15.88 -10.77 -3.89
C TRP A 32 -14.56 -10.53 -4.60
N PRO A 33 -13.82 -9.46 -4.28
CA PRO A 33 -12.44 -9.37 -4.70
C PRO A 33 -11.78 -10.62 -4.14
N ARG A 34 -11.49 -11.59 -5.02
CA ARG A 34 -10.62 -12.71 -4.70
C ARG A 34 -9.40 -12.05 -4.10
N LYS A 35 -9.27 -12.16 -2.77
CA LYS A 35 -8.07 -11.78 -2.06
C LYS A 35 -7.07 -12.80 -2.57
N ILE A 36 -6.50 -12.51 -3.74
CA ILE A 36 -5.28 -13.14 -4.23
C ILE A 36 -4.31 -12.75 -3.14
N SER A 37 -4.23 -13.60 -2.12
CA SER A 37 -3.13 -13.62 -1.19
C SER A 37 -1.94 -13.96 -2.05
N ARG A 38 -1.39 -12.93 -2.70
CA ARG A 38 0.02 -12.93 -3.07
C ARG A 38 0.71 -13.31 -1.78
N GLY A 39 1.46 -14.41 -1.80
CA GLY A 39 2.15 -14.93 -0.63
C GLY A 39 2.98 -13.84 0.06
N PRO A 40 3.52 -14.11 1.26
CA PRO A 40 4.30 -13.11 1.97
C PRO A 40 5.36 -12.50 1.04
N LEU A 41 5.36 -11.17 0.92
CA LEU A 41 6.33 -10.44 0.12
C LEU A 41 7.72 -10.67 0.75
N LYS A 42 8.64 -11.24 -0.01
CA LYS A 42 10.02 -11.49 0.43
C LYS A 42 10.97 -10.68 -0.44
N GLU A 43 11.40 -9.53 0.07
CA GLU A 43 12.33 -8.63 -0.62
C GLU A 43 13.46 -8.25 0.33
N VAL A 44 14.66 -8.12 -0.22
CA VAL A 44 15.86 -7.67 0.50
C VAL A 44 16.37 -6.40 -0.18
N PHE A 45 16.66 -5.39 0.62
CA PHE A 45 17.22 -4.11 0.17
C PHE A 45 18.70 -4.04 0.53
N PHE A 46 19.54 -3.74 -0.45
CA PHE A 46 20.96 -3.57 -0.27
C PHE A 46 21.30 -2.08 -0.29
N PHE A 47 22.20 -1.66 0.59
CA PHE A 47 22.67 -0.28 0.71
C PHE A 47 24.22 -0.26 0.70
N PRO A 48 24.86 0.79 0.16
CA PRO A 48 24.29 2.05 -0.32
C PRO A 48 23.63 1.94 -1.70
N THR A 49 22.67 2.82 -1.97
CA THR A 49 22.03 2.95 -3.27
C THR A 49 22.37 4.28 -3.92
N GLU A 50 22.28 4.35 -5.24
CA GLU A 50 22.35 5.62 -5.97
C GLU A 50 21.23 6.59 -5.52
N VAL A 51 21.54 7.88 -5.51
CA VAL A 51 20.56 8.93 -5.22
C VAL A 51 19.72 9.16 -6.49
N ALA A 52 18.44 8.87 -6.41
CA ALA A 52 17.49 9.04 -7.52
C ALA A 52 16.35 9.99 -7.13
N CYS A 53 15.69 10.56 -8.13
CA CYS A 53 14.56 11.44 -7.91
C CYS A 53 13.35 10.67 -7.34
N THR A 54 12.81 11.14 -6.21
CA THR A 54 11.64 10.58 -5.50
C THR A 54 10.33 11.33 -5.78
N GLU A 55 10.38 12.48 -6.47
CA GLU A 55 9.22 13.38 -6.64
C GLU A 55 8.05 12.71 -7.38
N HIS A 56 8.36 11.81 -8.31
CA HIS A 56 7.37 11.02 -9.05
C HIS A 56 6.49 10.14 -8.12
N LEU A 57 6.98 9.77 -6.93
CA LEU A 57 6.23 8.98 -5.94
C LEU A 57 5.19 9.83 -5.19
N PHE A 58 5.46 11.13 -5.02
CA PHE A 58 4.60 12.04 -4.25
C PHE A 58 3.64 12.81 -5.14
N THR A 59 4.01 13.05 -6.40
CA THR A 59 3.24 13.84 -7.37
C THR A 59 3.03 13.09 -8.70
N PRO A 60 2.38 11.91 -8.70
CA PRO A 60 2.25 11.08 -9.89
C PRO A 60 1.44 11.73 -11.03
N ASN A 61 0.62 12.74 -10.72
CA ASN A 61 -0.26 13.42 -11.67
C ASN A 61 0.33 14.74 -12.20
N SER A 62 1.60 15.05 -11.95
CA SER A 62 2.19 16.28 -12.47
C SER A 62 2.37 16.19 -14.00
N PRO A 63 1.82 17.13 -14.79
CA PRO A 63 1.93 17.10 -16.24
C PRO A 63 3.37 17.36 -16.75
N PHE A 64 4.26 17.85 -15.89
CA PHE A 64 5.65 18.13 -16.23
C PHE A 64 6.59 17.24 -15.41
N PRO A 65 7.65 16.68 -16.04
CA PRO A 65 8.71 16.02 -15.30
C PRO A 65 9.41 17.03 -14.40
N CYS A 66 9.75 16.62 -13.18
CA CYS A 66 10.44 17.50 -12.23
C CYS A 66 11.80 17.95 -12.79
N PRO A 67 12.15 19.25 -12.70
CA PRO A 67 13.34 19.81 -13.34
C PRO A 67 14.65 19.56 -12.57
N CYS A 68 14.72 18.48 -11.78
CA CYS A 68 15.87 18.21 -10.93
C CYS A 68 17.02 17.53 -11.71
N PRO A 69 18.27 17.66 -11.26
CA PRO A 69 19.43 17.04 -11.94
C PRO A 69 19.58 15.54 -11.63
N LEU A 70 18.74 14.99 -10.76
CA LEU A 70 18.83 13.59 -10.33
C LEU A 70 18.32 12.64 -11.42
N PRO A 71 18.78 11.39 -11.43
CA PRO A 71 18.25 10.42 -12.37
C PRO A 71 16.78 10.10 -12.06
N HIS A 72 15.97 10.08 -13.10
CA HIS A 72 14.53 9.80 -13.04
C HIS A 72 14.23 8.39 -13.51
N ASN A 73 13.12 7.83 -13.04
CA ASN A 73 12.63 6.50 -13.44
C ASN A 73 13.59 5.34 -13.13
N ILE A 74 14.44 5.51 -12.12
CA ILE A 74 15.33 4.46 -11.60
C ILE A 74 14.69 3.84 -10.35
N ASN A 75 14.60 2.51 -10.33
CA ASN A 75 14.14 1.74 -9.18
C ASN A 75 15.34 1.37 -8.29
N THR A 76 15.63 2.21 -7.30
CA THR A 76 16.64 1.94 -6.28
C THR A 76 16.02 1.18 -5.09
N SER A 77 16.84 0.58 -4.23
CA SER A 77 16.32 -0.08 -3.03
C SER A 77 15.60 0.91 -2.10
N PHE A 78 16.04 2.17 -2.07
CA PHE A 78 15.36 3.22 -1.30
C PHE A 78 14.01 3.61 -1.91
N THR A 79 13.90 3.79 -3.24
CA THR A 79 12.60 4.11 -3.86
C THR A 79 11.61 2.95 -3.70
N ARG A 80 12.08 1.70 -3.79
CA ARG A 80 11.24 0.52 -3.50
C ARG A 80 10.75 0.48 -2.05
N LEU A 81 11.61 0.78 -1.08
CA LEU A 81 11.21 0.91 0.32
C LEU A 81 10.11 1.98 0.50
N LEU A 82 10.28 3.16 -0.12
CA LEU A 82 9.27 4.22 -0.07
C LEU A 82 7.95 3.80 -0.70
N VAL A 83 7.97 3.09 -1.84
CA VAL A 83 6.76 2.55 -2.48
C VAL A 83 6.01 1.60 -1.54
N HIS A 84 6.72 0.70 -0.85
CA HIS A 84 6.08 -0.21 0.12
C HIS A 84 5.43 0.54 1.27
N ILE A 85 6.10 1.55 1.80
CA ILE A 85 5.54 2.41 2.86
C ILE A 85 4.31 3.16 2.35
N LEU A 86 4.40 3.80 1.18
CA LEU A 86 3.29 4.54 0.56
C LEU A 86 2.10 3.65 0.14
N SER A 87 2.31 2.33 0.03
CA SER A 87 1.26 1.35 -0.27
C SER A 87 0.40 0.98 0.96
N ALA A 88 0.81 1.39 2.16
CA ALA A 88 0.02 1.19 3.37
C ALA A 88 -1.36 1.84 3.23
N SER A 89 -2.40 1.13 3.66
CA SER A 89 -3.80 1.56 3.50
C SER A 89 -4.62 1.50 4.78
N SER A 90 -4.20 0.73 5.78
CA SER A 90 -4.96 0.51 7.03
C SER A 90 -4.28 1.10 8.25
N SER A 91 -2.97 0.88 8.40
CA SER A 91 -2.16 1.43 9.49
C SER A 91 -0.68 1.36 9.13
N LEU A 92 0.15 2.18 9.77
CA LEU A 92 1.60 2.09 9.69
C LEU A 92 2.20 2.13 11.09
N ASP A 93 2.95 1.09 11.44
CA ASP A 93 3.73 1.04 12.68
C ASP A 93 5.21 1.08 12.32
N LEU A 94 5.93 2.05 12.87
CA LEU A 94 7.32 2.31 12.54
C LEU A 94 8.16 2.31 13.82
N CYS A 95 8.98 1.28 13.99
CA CYS A 95 9.96 1.21 15.08
C CYS A 95 11.35 1.43 14.48
N VAL A 96 11.97 2.57 14.77
CA VAL A 96 13.28 2.94 14.22
C VAL A 96 14.14 3.60 15.29
N PHE A 97 15.43 3.28 15.26
CA PHE A 97 16.39 3.90 16.18
C PHE A 97 16.57 5.40 15.90
N ALA A 98 16.86 5.78 14.65
CA ALA A 98 17.05 7.17 14.23
C ALA A 98 16.20 7.50 12.99
N PHE A 99 15.51 8.64 13.04
CA PHE A 99 14.61 9.09 11.96
C PHE A 99 14.99 10.49 11.45
N THR A 100 15.85 10.55 10.44
CA THR A 100 16.42 11.81 9.90
C THR A 100 16.16 12.02 8.41
N ASN A 101 15.69 11.01 7.70
CA ASN A 101 15.52 11.09 6.24
C ASN A 101 14.27 11.90 5.85
N LEU A 102 14.46 12.92 5.01
CA LEU A 102 13.40 13.83 4.57
C LEU A 102 12.36 13.14 3.68
N ASP A 103 12.77 12.32 2.72
CA ASP A 103 11.84 11.59 1.83
C ASP A 103 10.95 10.63 2.63
N LEU A 104 11.53 9.95 3.63
CA LEU A 104 10.80 9.07 4.53
C LEU A 104 9.78 9.86 5.36
N SER A 105 10.15 11.05 5.85
CA SER A 105 9.22 11.94 6.56
C SER A 105 8.07 12.44 5.66
N ARG A 106 8.37 12.75 4.38
CA ARG A 106 7.37 13.13 3.39
C ARG A 106 6.40 11.98 3.09
N ALA A 107 6.90 10.75 3.02
CA ALA A 107 6.05 9.57 2.85
C ALA A 107 5.10 9.34 4.02
N ILE A 108 5.61 9.44 5.26
CA ILE A 108 4.78 9.34 6.46
C ILE A 108 3.73 10.47 6.48
N LEU A 109 4.11 11.70 6.16
CA LEU A 109 3.17 12.82 6.09
C LEU A 109 2.10 12.60 5.01
N ALA A 110 2.48 12.08 3.84
CA ALA A 110 1.53 11.74 2.77
C ALA A 110 0.53 10.64 3.17
N LEU A 111 0.95 9.67 3.99
CA LEU A 111 0.04 8.67 4.57
C LEU A 111 -0.87 9.29 5.62
N HIS A 112 -0.33 10.20 6.44
CA HIS A 112 -1.10 10.90 7.45
C HIS A 112 -2.19 11.79 6.83
N THR A 113 -1.89 12.49 5.72
CA THR A 113 -2.91 13.29 4.99
C THR A 113 -3.99 12.42 4.35
N ARG A 114 -3.68 11.16 4.01
CA ARG A 114 -4.68 10.15 3.59
C ARG A 114 -5.55 9.64 4.75
N GLY A 115 -5.27 10.04 5.99
CA GLY A 115 -6.03 9.63 7.17
C GLY A 115 -5.64 8.26 7.74
N ILE A 116 -4.49 7.71 7.33
CA ILE A 116 -4.00 6.43 7.83
C ILE A 116 -3.45 6.63 9.26
N PRO A 117 -3.84 5.80 10.24
CA PRO A 117 -3.28 5.86 11.59
C PRO A 117 -1.80 5.43 11.57
N ILE A 118 -0.94 6.23 12.19
CA ILE A 118 0.51 6.00 12.21
C ILE A 118 1.01 5.99 13.66
N ARG A 119 1.74 4.94 14.03
CA ARG A 119 2.43 4.82 15.32
C ARG A 119 3.92 4.78 15.09
N ILE A 120 4.68 5.62 15.80
CA ILE A 120 6.12 5.70 15.64
C ILE A 120 6.76 5.45 17.01
N LEU A 121 7.65 4.47 17.09
CA LEU A 121 8.48 4.19 18.25
C LEU A 121 9.92 4.58 17.88
N THR A 122 10.46 5.57 18.60
CA THR A 122 11.80 6.11 18.37
C THR A 122 12.53 6.29 19.69
N ASP A 123 13.84 6.22 19.64
CA ASP A 123 14.71 6.47 20.80
C ASP A 123 14.56 7.94 21.28
N MET A 124 14.38 8.11 22.60
CA MET A 124 14.15 9.40 23.27
C MET A 124 15.20 10.45 22.90
N ASP A 125 16.48 10.05 22.90
CA ASP A 125 17.60 10.98 22.75
C ASP A 125 17.69 11.53 21.32
N TYR A 126 17.18 10.77 20.34
CA TYR A 126 17.11 11.19 18.93
C TYR A 126 15.85 11.99 18.56
N THR A 127 14.87 12.11 19.49
CA THR A 127 13.70 12.98 19.28
C THR A 127 14.01 14.46 19.45
N LEU A 128 15.07 14.80 20.19
CA LEU A 128 15.45 16.15 20.58
C LEU A 128 16.55 16.78 19.72
N ILE A 129 17.11 16.03 18.77
CA ILE A 129 18.18 16.53 17.89
C ILE A 129 17.60 17.48 16.85
N THR A 130 18.25 18.63 16.66
CA THR A 130 17.86 19.66 15.69
C THR A 130 17.84 19.08 14.28
N GLY A 131 16.67 19.02 13.64
CA GLY A 131 16.45 18.36 12.34
C GLY A 131 15.63 17.06 12.42
N SER A 132 15.24 16.62 13.63
CA SER A 132 14.32 15.49 13.81
C SER A 132 12.93 15.82 13.24
N GLN A 133 12.49 15.04 12.24
CA GLN A 133 11.20 15.22 11.57
C GLN A 133 10.00 14.81 12.46
N ILE A 134 10.29 14.23 13.63
CA ILE A 134 9.30 13.82 14.64
C ILE A 134 8.51 15.03 15.14
N GLY A 135 9.14 16.21 15.26
CA GLY A 135 8.45 17.44 15.69
C GLY A 135 7.45 18.00 14.67
N ALA A 136 7.67 17.79 13.38
CA ALA A 136 6.72 18.14 12.32
C ALA A 136 5.55 17.14 12.27
N ILE A 137 5.87 15.86 12.47
CA ILE A 137 4.90 14.76 12.46
C ILE A 137 3.99 14.80 13.70
N ARG A 138 4.53 15.09 14.89
CA ARG A 138 3.76 15.22 16.15
C ARG A 138 2.73 16.35 16.10
N ARG A 139 3.05 17.47 15.45
CA ARG A 139 2.12 18.61 15.26
C ARG A 139 0.94 18.28 14.33
N ALA A 140 1.05 17.23 13.51
CA ALA A 140 -0.02 16.82 12.60
C ALA A 140 -1.19 16.09 13.33
N GLY A 141 -1.07 15.81 14.63
CA GLY A 141 -2.23 15.64 15.53
C GLY A 141 -2.78 14.23 15.71
N ARG A 142 -2.23 13.19 15.05
CA ARG A 142 -2.64 11.78 15.27
C ARG A 142 -1.46 10.79 15.29
N LEU A 143 -0.36 11.18 15.91
CA LEU A 143 0.76 10.28 16.15
C LEU A 143 1.05 10.16 17.65
N MET A 144 0.84 8.96 18.18
CA MET A 144 1.48 8.53 19.42
C MET A 144 2.91 8.16 19.05
N ALA A 145 3.81 9.14 19.22
CA ALA A 145 5.23 8.88 19.31
C ALA A 145 5.53 8.54 20.76
N GLU A 146 5.64 7.25 21.07
CA GLU A 146 6.07 6.80 22.39
C GLU A 146 7.60 6.74 22.35
N ALA A 147 8.23 7.38 23.32
CA ALA A 147 9.67 7.40 23.46
C ALA A 147 9.99 6.48 24.65
N GLN A 148 10.66 5.36 24.40
CA GLN A 148 10.96 4.39 25.46
C GLN A 148 12.13 4.88 26.32
N SER A 149 11.90 4.91 27.63
CA SER A 149 12.81 5.30 28.72
C SER A 149 13.82 4.23 29.08
#